data_AF-A0A5Q2VX94-F1
#
_entry.id   AF-A0A5Q2VX94-F1
#
_cell.length_a   1.000
_cell.length_b   1.000
_cell.length_c   1.000
_cell.angle_alpha   90.00
_cell.angle_beta   90.00
_cell.angle_gamma   90.00
#
_symmetry.space_group_name_H-M   'P 1'
#
loop_
_entity.id
_entity.type
_entity.pdbx_description
1 polymer ?
#
loop_
_entity_poly.entity_id
_entity_poly.type
_entity_poly.pdbx_seq_one_letter_code
_entity_poly.pdbx_strand_id
1 'polypeptide(L)'
;MSPETAAEQAVVKMYEYDGAINVAYHLCASTSGRNEGRLREVSVGAISESTIAELSAMLALCPSHPWAERVQTMATFMEDLLPLLISADDALVGEEVQPGTYYVEGGVANCYWERQGKSGSAIDNDFIVEARRVEVVIQPSDYAFQSDGCGIWVPTSVPIPEGVTLR
;
A
#
# COMPACT_ATOMS: atom_id res chain seq x y z
N MET A 1 6.77 22.76 11.61
CA MET A 1 7.93 23.66 11.54
C MET A 1 7.81 24.48 10.26
N SER A 2 8.16 25.76 10.22
CA SER A 2 8.16 26.53 8.96
C SER A 2 9.38 26.14 8.12
N PRO A 3 9.25 25.89 6.80
CA PRO A 3 10.38 25.50 5.95
C PRO A 3 11.35 26.67 5.74
N GLU A 4 12.64 26.50 6.06
CA GLU A 4 13.66 27.55 6.02
C GLU A 4 14.67 27.37 4.87
N THR A 5 14.88 26.15 4.42
CA THR A 5 15.83 25.77 3.36
C THR A 5 15.11 25.47 2.04
N ALA A 6 15.86 25.54 0.92
CA ALA A 6 15.32 25.17 -0.39
C ALA A 6 14.84 23.70 -0.45
N ALA A 7 15.49 22.80 0.30
CA ALA A 7 15.08 21.41 0.39
C ALA A 7 13.73 21.26 1.13
N GLU A 8 13.57 21.96 2.26
CA GLU A 8 12.30 21.98 3.00
C GLU A 8 11.16 22.61 2.20
N GLN A 9 11.43 23.70 1.47
CA GLN A 9 10.46 24.34 0.60
C GLN A 9 10.05 23.42 -0.56
N ALA A 10 10.99 22.67 -1.13
CA ALA A 10 10.70 21.67 -2.15
C ALA A 10 9.81 20.54 -1.61
N VAL A 11 10.09 20.04 -0.40
CA VAL A 11 9.27 19.01 0.26
C VAL A 11 7.85 19.52 0.52
N VAL A 12 7.69 20.70 1.11
CA VAL A 12 6.36 21.27 1.40
C VAL A 12 5.56 21.52 0.12
N LYS A 13 6.23 21.99 -0.94
CA LYS A 13 5.59 22.20 -2.25
C LYS A 13 5.21 20.88 -2.94
N MET A 14 6.02 19.84 -2.81
CA MET A 14 5.83 18.57 -3.51
C MET A 14 4.63 17.79 -2.98
N TYR A 15 4.31 17.95 -1.70
CA TYR A 15 3.34 17.08 -1.03
C TYR A 15 2.09 17.80 -0.51
N GLU A 16 2.02 19.13 -0.61
CA GLU A 16 0.89 19.98 -0.17
C GLU A 16 0.37 19.66 1.25
N TYR A 17 1.20 18.98 2.04
CA TYR A 17 0.86 18.38 3.32
C TYR A 17 1.86 18.88 4.37
N ASP A 18 1.42 19.83 5.18
CA ASP A 18 2.24 20.46 6.24
C ASP A 18 2.77 19.44 7.28
N GLY A 19 2.19 18.24 7.35
CA GLY A 19 2.64 17.15 8.21
C GLY A 19 3.87 16.40 7.70
N ALA A 20 4.09 16.34 6.38
CA ALA A 20 5.13 15.51 5.75
C ALA A 20 6.53 15.91 6.23
N ILE A 21 6.77 17.21 6.36
CA ILE A 21 8.08 17.74 6.75
C ILE A 21 8.48 17.29 8.17
N ASN A 22 7.55 17.32 9.13
CA ASN A 22 7.87 16.93 10.51
C ASN A 22 8.19 15.43 10.58
N VAL A 23 7.41 14.60 9.87
CA VAL A 23 7.65 13.16 9.82
C VAL A 23 8.95 12.84 9.09
N ALA A 24 9.24 13.51 7.97
CA ALA A 24 10.48 13.36 7.23
C ALA A 24 11.71 13.66 8.11
N TYR A 25 11.66 14.69 8.96
CA TYR A 25 12.71 14.96 9.93
C TYR A 25 12.89 13.86 10.98
N HIS A 26 11.79 13.30 11.49
CA HIS A 26 11.86 12.17 12.41
C HIS A 26 12.48 10.94 11.76
N LEU A 27 12.07 10.61 10.53
CA LEU A 27 12.63 9.51 9.75
C LEU A 27 14.11 9.74 9.45
N CYS A 28 14.50 10.97 9.13
CA CYS A 28 15.87 11.35 8.85
C CYS A 28 16.79 11.20 10.07
N ALA A 29 16.26 11.40 11.27
CA ALA A 29 17.00 11.19 12.52
C ALA A 29 17.12 9.68 12.90
N SER A 30 16.32 8.80 12.29
CA SER A 30 16.24 7.37 12.58
C SER A 30 17.36 6.57 11.91
N THR A 31 18.58 6.72 12.40
CA THR A 31 19.77 6.06 11.85
C THR A 31 20.07 4.68 12.45
N SER A 32 19.49 4.32 13.61
CA SER A 32 19.66 2.99 14.22
C SER A 32 18.63 2.70 15.34
N GLY A 33 18.43 1.41 15.65
CA GLY A 33 17.67 0.95 16.83
C GLY A 33 16.16 0.96 16.64
N ARG A 34 15.37 0.97 17.74
CA ARG A 34 13.89 0.83 17.67
C ARG A 34 13.16 1.87 16.81
N ASN A 35 13.82 2.98 16.48
CA ASN A 35 13.24 4.08 15.70
C ASN A 35 13.36 3.86 14.18
N GLU A 36 14.13 2.85 13.73
CA GLU A 36 14.34 2.55 12.30
C GLU A 36 13.24 1.63 11.72
N GLY A 37 12.32 1.13 12.54
CA GLY A 37 11.28 0.19 12.13
C GLY A 37 10.46 0.66 10.93
N ARG A 38 10.12 1.96 10.87
CA ARG A 38 9.38 2.56 9.75
C ARG A 38 10.16 2.63 8.44
N LEU A 39 11.49 2.53 8.49
CA LEU A 39 12.36 2.49 7.30
C LEU A 39 12.72 1.05 6.91
N ARG A 40 12.55 0.11 7.83
CA ARG A 40 12.81 -1.30 7.63
C ARG A 40 11.57 -2.06 7.18
N GLU A 41 10.41 -1.77 7.74
CA GLU A 41 9.22 -2.56 7.49
C GLU A 41 8.03 -1.65 7.18
N VAL A 42 7.18 -2.10 6.26
CA VAL A 42 5.92 -1.44 5.92
C VAL A 42 4.84 -2.50 5.74
N SER A 43 3.67 -2.26 6.32
CA SER A 43 2.48 -3.06 6.02
C SER A 43 1.82 -2.53 4.76
N VAL A 44 1.35 -3.42 3.87
CA VAL A 44 0.54 -3.04 2.72
C VAL A 44 -0.71 -2.26 3.14
N GLY A 45 -1.28 -2.59 4.31
CA GLY A 45 -2.37 -1.83 4.95
C GLY A 45 -2.07 -0.36 5.23
N ALA A 46 -0.78 0.01 5.33
CA ALA A 46 -0.31 1.36 5.60
C ALA A 46 0.21 2.09 4.35
N ILE A 47 0.23 1.43 3.19
CA ILE A 47 0.66 2.06 1.94
C ILE A 47 -0.41 3.05 1.51
N SER A 48 0.02 4.30 1.33
CA SER A 48 -0.81 5.40 0.87
C SER A 48 0.07 6.46 0.22
N GLU A 49 -0.54 7.40 -0.49
CA GLU A 49 0.15 8.56 -1.04
C GLU A 49 0.92 9.34 0.03
N SER A 50 0.37 9.45 1.25
CA SER A 50 1.05 10.11 2.37
C SER A 50 2.28 9.36 2.84
N THR A 51 2.23 8.02 2.92
CA THR A 51 3.38 7.21 3.32
C THR A 51 4.51 7.31 2.29
N ILE A 52 4.17 7.27 1.00
CA ILE A 52 5.12 7.49 -0.10
C ILE A 52 5.74 8.88 0.01
N ALA A 53 4.90 9.91 0.22
CA ALA A 53 5.33 11.29 0.37
C ALA A 53 6.31 11.49 1.52
N GLU A 54 6.05 10.88 2.68
CA GLU A 54 6.94 10.96 3.85
C GLU A 54 8.32 10.35 3.59
N LEU A 55 8.39 9.19 2.92
CA LEU A 55 9.64 8.54 2.57
C LEU A 55 10.45 9.35 1.56
N SER A 56 9.79 9.85 0.51
CA SER A 56 10.44 10.64 -0.52
C SER A 56 10.87 12.03 0.02
N ALA A 57 10.09 12.62 0.92
CA ALA A 57 10.48 13.82 1.67
C ALA A 57 11.72 13.58 2.56
N MET A 58 11.80 12.43 3.24
CA MET A 58 12.97 12.06 4.03
C MET A 58 14.23 12.00 3.15
N LEU A 59 14.15 11.38 1.97
CA LEU A 59 15.27 11.30 1.02
C LEU A 59 15.72 12.67 0.52
N ALA A 60 14.77 13.58 0.29
CA ALA A 60 15.08 14.94 -0.11
C ALA A 60 15.84 15.73 0.98
N LEU A 61 15.49 15.51 2.26
CA LEU A 61 16.13 16.18 3.39
C LEU A 61 17.50 15.56 3.75
N CYS A 62 17.65 14.24 3.67
CA CYS A 62 18.91 13.56 3.94
C CYS A 62 19.24 12.48 2.90
N PRO A 63 19.78 12.89 1.74
CA PRO A 63 20.14 11.97 0.66
C PRO A 63 21.29 11.00 1.05
N SER A 64 22.09 11.34 2.06
CA SER A 64 23.18 10.50 2.56
C SER A 64 22.78 9.61 3.75
N HIS A 65 21.48 9.48 4.04
CA HIS A 65 21.00 8.66 5.14
C HIS A 65 21.42 7.18 4.96
N PRO A 66 21.78 6.44 6.04
CA PRO A 66 22.20 5.04 5.93
C PRO A 66 21.17 4.12 5.25
N TRP A 67 19.89 4.47 5.35
CA TRP A 67 18.78 3.72 4.73
C TRP A 67 18.31 4.30 3.40
N ALA A 68 19.00 5.29 2.81
CA ALA A 68 18.52 6.02 1.64
C ALA A 68 18.19 5.10 0.44
N GLU A 69 19.07 4.15 0.12
CA GLU A 69 18.84 3.20 -0.97
C GLU A 69 17.58 2.36 -0.74
N ARG A 70 17.43 1.80 0.46
CA ARG A 70 16.24 1.02 0.83
C ARG A 70 14.97 1.86 0.73
N VAL A 71 14.99 3.06 1.30
CA VAL A 71 13.82 3.97 1.30
C VAL A 71 13.44 4.34 -0.12
N GLN A 72 14.41 4.57 -1.01
CA GLN A 72 14.16 4.86 -2.41
C GLN A 72 13.49 3.67 -3.11
N THR A 73 14.04 2.45 -2.94
CA THR A 73 13.44 1.23 -3.50
C THR A 73 12.03 1.02 -2.98
N MET A 74 11.81 1.23 -1.68
CA MET A 74 10.50 1.08 -1.05
C MET A 74 9.49 2.11 -1.55
N ALA A 75 9.88 3.38 -1.69
CA ALA A 75 9.00 4.42 -2.20
C ALA A 75 8.55 4.11 -3.63
N THR A 76 9.48 3.76 -4.53
CA THR A 76 9.13 3.38 -5.92
C THR A 76 8.25 2.14 -5.96
N PHE A 77 8.57 1.12 -5.16
CA PHE A 77 7.72 -0.07 -5.06
C PHE A 77 6.29 0.26 -4.61
N MET A 78 6.15 1.12 -3.61
CA MET A 78 4.83 1.54 -3.11
C MET A 78 4.07 2.36 -4.16
N GLU A 79 4.75 3.23 -4.93
CA GLU A 79 4.14 3.96 -6.04
C GLU A 79 3.57 3.02 -7.11
N ASP A 80 4.31 1.97 -7.46
CA ASP A 80 3.87 0.98 -8.45
C ASP A 80 2.77 0.05 -7.91
N LEU A 81 2.83 -0.29 -6.61
CA LEU A 81 1.88 -1.21 -5.98
C LEU A 81 0.54 -0.54 -5.66
N LEU A 82 0.55 0.69 -5.15
CA LEU A 82 -0.64 1.40 -4.65
C LEU A 82 -1.84 1.33 -5.61
N PRO A 83 -1.72 1.60 -6.93
CA PRO A 83 -2.87 1.55 -7.84
C PRO A 83 -3.40 0.13 -8.12
N LEU A 84 -2.67 -0.91 -7.69
CA LEU A 84 -3.06 -2.32 -7.88
C LEU A 84 -3.72 -2.94 -6.64
N LEU A 85 -3.68 -2.23 -5.51
CA LEU A 85 -4.26 -2.69 -4.26
C LEU A 85 -5.78 -2.57 -4.32
N ILE A 86 -6.48 -3.62 -3.89
CA ILE A 86 -7.94 -3.57 -3.72
C ILE A 86 -8.23 -3.46 -2.23
N SER A 87 -8.67 -2.27 -1.82
CA SER A 87 -9.13 -1.98 -0.46
C SER A 87 -10.59 -1.52 -0.41
N ALA A 88 -11.23 -1.40 -1.56
CA ALA A 88 -12.61 -0.95 -1.69
C ALA A 88 -13.61 -2.09 -1.46
N ASP A 89 -14.76 -1.73 -0.89
CA ASP A 89 -15.89 -2.65 -0.70
C ASP A 89 -16.47 -3.12 -2.04
N ASP A 90 -16.36 -2.30 -3.09
CA ASP A 90 -16.77 -2.59 -4.48
C ASP A 90 -15.74 -1.99 -5.47
N ALA A 91 -15.30 -2.76 -6.46
CA ALA A 91 -14.40 -2.32 -7.52
C ALA A 91 -14.84 -2.81 -8.90
N LEU A 92 -15.00 -1.89 -9.85
CA LEU A 92 -15.36 -2.20 -11.25
C LEU A 92 -14.20 -2.87 -11.99
N VAL A 93 -14.47 -4.04 -12.55
CA VAL A 93 -13.46 -4.85 -13.25
C VAL A 93 -13.19 -4.25 -14.64
N GLY A 94 -11.92 -4.02 -14.92
CA GLY A 94 -11.43 -3.36 -16.13
C GLY A 94 -11.29 -1.85 -16.02
N GLU A 95 -11.86 -1.23 -14.97
CA GLU A 95 -11.79 0.21 -14.70
C GLU A 95 -10.97 0.49 -13.45
N GLU A 96 -11.41 -0.03 -12.30
CA GLU A 96 -10.80 0.20 -10.98
C GLU A 96 -9.89 -0.96 -10.57
N VAL A 97 -10.22 -2.18 -10.97
CA VAL A 97 -9.40 -3.37 -10.76
C VAL A 97 -9.17 -4.10 -12.07
N GLN A 98 -7.93 -4.48 -12.36
CA GLN A 98 -7.61 -5.26 -13.56
C GLN A 98 -7.85 -6.76 -13.34
N PRO A 99 -8.30 -7.52 -14.36
CA PRO A 99 -8.39 -8.97 -14.26
C PRO A 99 -7.05 -9.60 -13.87
N GLY A 100 -7.08 -10.61 -13.01
CA GLY A 100 -5.87 -11.19 -12.45
C GLY A 100 -6.14 -12.11 -11.27
N THR A 101 -5.07 -12.65 -10.71
CA THR A 101 -5.14 -13.40 -9.45
C THR A 101 -4.68 -12.50 -8.32
N TYR A 102 -5.49 -12.43 -7.27
CA TYR A 102 -5.27 -11.58 -6.11
C TYR A 102 -5.33 -12.41 -4.85
N TYR A 103 -4.63 -11.97 -3.81
CA TYR A 103 -4.63 -12.65 -2.53
C TYR A 103 -4.61 -11.66 -1.36
N VAL A 104 -5.19 -12.11 -0.26
CA VAL A 104 -5.01 -11.54 1.09
C VAL A 104 -4.34 -12.61 1.95
N GLU A 105 -3.46 -12.21 2.86
CA GLU A 105 -2.83 -13.13 3.80
C GLU A 105 -2.56 -12.44 5.15
N GLY A 106 -2.01 -13.17 6.11
CA GLY A 106 -1.62 -12.60 7.40
C GLY A 106 -2.56 -12.88 8.57
N GLY A 107 -3.59 -13.70 8.36
CA GLY A 107 -4.60 -14.03 9.37
C GLY A 107 -5.93 -13.38 9.01
N VAL A 108 -6.48 -13.85 7.90
CA VAL A 108 -7.76 -13.38 7.36
C VAL A 108 -8.89 -13.94 8.20
N ALA A 109 -9.81 -13.10 8.66
CA ALA A 109 -10.92 -13.51 9.49
C ALA A 109 -12.15 -12.64 9.23
N ASN A 110 -13.34 -13.25 9.25
CA ASN A 110 -14.61 -12.61 8.91
C ASN A 110 -14.56 -11.88 7.55
N CYS A 111 -13.96 -12.54 6.56
CA CYS A 111 -13.79 -12.01 5.22
C CYS A 111 -14.89 -12.53 4.31
N TYR A 112 -15.67 -11.62 3.73
CA TYR A 112 -16.57 -11.92 2.62
C TYR A 112 -15.99 -11.36 1.33
N TRP A 113 -15.99 -12.16 0.27
CA TRP A 113 -15.67 -11.66 -1.06
C TRP A 113 -16.67 -12.20 -2.07
N GLU A 114 -16.92 -11.44 -3.13
CA GLU A 114 -17.70 -11.90 -4.27
C GLU A 114 -17.24 -11.30 -5.58
N ARG A 115 -17.39 -12.09 -6.65
CA ARG A 115 -17.29 -11.66 -8.04
C ARG A 115 -18.71 -11.47 -8.55
N GLN A 116 -19.02 -10.33 -9.13
CA GLN A 116 -20.37 -9.99 -9.57
C GLN A 116 -20.49 -9.96 -11.10
N GLY A 117 -21.64 -10.38 -11.61
CA GLY A 117 -22.07 -10.12 -12.98
C GLY A 117 -22.73 -8.75 -13.12
N LYS A 118 -23.03 -8.34 -14.36
CA LYS A 118 -23.61 -7.00 -14.65
C LYS A 118 -24.92 -6.68 -13.94
N SER A 119 -25.68 -7.68 -13.51
CA SER A 119 -26.91 -7.52 -12.73
C SER A 119 -26.69 -7.35 -11.23
N GLY A 120 -25.45 -7.32 -10.75
CA GLY A 120 -25.09 -7.36 -9.33
C GLY A 120 -25.29 -8.73 -8.68
N SER A 121 -25.55 -9.77 -9.47
CA SER A 121 -25.66 -11.14 -8.97
C SER A 121 -24.26 -11.73 -8.81
N ALA A 122 -23.99 -12.36 -7.67
CA ALA A 122 -22.75 -13.10 -7.46
C ALA A 122 -22.59 -14.21 -8.52
N ILE A 123 -21.42 -14.19 -9.16
CA ILE A 123 -20.89 -15.26 -10.01
C ILE A 123 -20.24 -16.32 -9.10
N ASP A 124 -19.47 -15.85 -8.13
CA ASP A 124 -18.76 -16.66 -7.14
C ASP A 124 -18.57 -15.84 -5.87
N ASN A 125 -18.59 -16.49 -4.71
CA ASN A 125 -18.37 -15.85 -3.41
C ASN A 125 -17.93 -16.85 -2.35
N ASP A 126 -17.36 -16.34 -1.26
CA ASP A 126 -17.12 -17.13 -0.06
C ASP A 126 -17.19 -16.26 1.21
N PHE A 127 -17.52 -16.88 2.33
CA PHE A 127 -17.44 -16.28 3.66
C PHE A 127 -16.43 -17.04 4.52
N ILE A 128 -15.28 -16.42 4.72
CA ILE A 128 -14.11 -17.01 5.35
C ILE A 128 -14.06 -16.58 6.81
N VAL A 129 -14.33 -17.54 7.68
CA VAL A 129 -14.27 -17.35 9.14
C VAL A 129 -12.83 -17.14 9.61
N GLU A 130 -11.91 -18.00 9.16
CA GLU A 130 -10.48 -17.90 9.47
C GLU A 130 -9.65 -18.60 8.39
N ALA A 131 -8.62 -17.92 7.86
CA ALA A 131 -7.65 -18.50 6.94
C ALA A 131 -6.28 -17.80 7.07
N ARG A 132 -5.21 -18.52 6.75
CA ARG A 132 -3.87 -17.90 6.65
C ARG A 132 -3.72 -17.05 5.39
N ARG A 133 -4.39 -17.47 4.31
CA ARG A 133 -4.36 -16.86 2.98
C ARG A 133 -5.66 -17.19 2.26
N VAL A 134 -6.16 -16.22 1.50
CA VAL A 134 -7.28 -16.36 0.57
C VAL A 134 -6.82 -15.85 -0.78
N GLU A 135 -7.20 -16.55 -1.85
CA GLU A 135 -6.82 -16.21 -3.21
C GLU A 135 -8.04 -16.26 -4.12
N VAL A 136 -8.19 -15.27 -5.00
CA VAL A 136 -9.31 -15.13 -5.92
C VAL A 136 -8.77 -14.83 -7.32
N VAL A 137 -9.37 -15.47 -8.32
CA VAL A 137 -9.15 -15.14 -9.73
C VAL A 137 -10.29 -14.26 -10.22
N ILE A 138 -10.01 -12.98 -10.46
CA ILE A 138 -10.93 -12.03 -11.07
C ILE A 138 -10.82 -12.16 -12.59
N GLN A 139 -11.91 -12.53 -13.26
CA GLN A 139 -11.93 -12.78 -14.69
C GLN A 139 -12.27 -11.50 -15.48
N PRO A 140 -11.81 -11.38 -16.74
CA PRO A 140 -12.16 -10.26 -17.60
C PRO A 140 -13.67 -10.11 -17.89
N SER A 141 -14.45 -11.17 -17.67
CA SER A 141 -15.91 -11.17 -17.86
C SER A 141 -16.70 -10.70 -16.64
N ASP A 142 -16.04 -10.56 -15.48
CA ASP A 142 -16.67 -10.05 -14.28
C ASP A 142 -17.02 -8.58 -14.47
N TYR A 143 -18.06 -8.14 -13.77
CA TYR A 143 -18.45 -6.74 -13.77
C TYR A 143 -17.83 -5.98 -12.61
N ALA A 144 -17.88 -6.57 -11.42
CA ALA A 144 -17.31 -5.99 -10.21
C ALA A 144 -16.72 -7.09 -9.32
N PHE A 145 -15.78 -6.69 -8.46
CA PHE A 145 -15.29 -7.48 -7.34
C PHE A 145 -15.59 -6.73 -6.05
N GLN A 146 -16.19 -7.41 -5.09
CA GLN A 146 -16.56 -6.89 -3.79
C GLN A 146 -15.83 -7.66 -2.70
N SER A 147 -15.41 -6.95 -1.65
CA SER A 147 -14.72 -7.54 -0.51
C SER A 147 -15.01 -6.75 0.76
N ASP A 148 -15.48 -7.43 1.79
CA ASP A 148 -15.69 -6.86 3.12
C ASP A 148 -14.93 -7.67 4.18
N GLY A 149 -14.27 -6.98 5.10
CA GLY A 149 -13.51 -7.60 6.20
C GLY A 149 -12.26 -8.40 5.82
N CYS A 150 -11.85 -8.41 4.54
CA CYS A 150 -10.72 -9.21 4.06
C CYS A 150 -9.34 -8.57 4.21
N GLY A 151 -9.28 -7.25 4.43
CA GLY A 151 -8.04 -6.48 4.35
C GLY A 151 -7.77 -6.02 2.91
N ILE A 152 -6.49 -5.91 2.54
CA ILE A 152 -6.08 -5.41 1.21
C ILE A 152 -5.66 -6.56 0.31
N TRP A 153 -6.32 -6.70 -0.83
CA TRP A 153 -5.94 -7.67 -1.84
C TRP A 153 -4.77 -7.18 -2.67
N VAL A 154 -3.82 -8.08 -2.89
CA VAL A 154 -2.59 -7.83 -3.62
C VAL A 154 -2.52 -8.74 -4.84
N PRO A 155 -2.13 -8.23 -6.03
CA PRO A 155 -1.97 -9.07 -7.20
C PRO A 155 -0.79 -10.04 -7.04
N THR A 156 -0.98 -11.31 -7.41
CA THR A 156 0.10 -12.31 -7.39
C THR A 156 1.20 -12.04 -8.41
N SER A 157 0.96 -11.15 -9.38
CA SER A 157 1.93 -10.72 -10.38
C SER A 157 3.00 -9.78 -9.81
N VAL A 158 2.77 -9.20 -8.64
CA VAL A 158 3.73 -8.31 -7.97
C VAL A 158 4.48 -9.08 -6.89
N PRO A 159 5.80 -9.29 -7.03
CA PRO A 159 6.60 -9.91 -5.99
C PRO A 159 6.76 -8.95 -4.80
N ILE A 160 6.39 -9.40 -3.61
CA ILE A 160 6.49 -8.62 -2.38
C ILE A 160 7.94 -8.65 -1.86
N PRO A 161 8.64 -7.50 -1.74
CA PRO A 161 10.02 -7.47 -1.30
C PRO A 161 10.15 -7.70 0.22
N GLU A 162 11.36 -8.03 0.66
CA GLU A 162 11.65 -8.22 2.08
C GLU A 162 11.37 -6.95 2.89
N GLY A 163 10.65 -7.11 4.01
CA GLY A 163 10.20 -6.02 4.87
C GLY A 163 8.87 -5.40 4.45
N VAL A 164 8.20 -5.92 3.43
CA VAL A 164 6.78 -5.62 3.19
C VAL A 164 5.94 -6.72 3.81
N THR A 165 5.00 -6.35 4.68
CA THR A 165 4.09 -7.28 5.35
C THR A 165 2.68 -7.13 4.82
N LEU A 166 1.96 -8.25 4.73
CA LEU A 166 0.56 -8.29 4.32
C LEU A 166 -0.42 -8.34 5.52
N ARG A 167 0.12 -8.16 6.72
CA ARG A 167 -0.62 -8.04 8.00
C ARG A 167 -0.88 -6.60 8.37
#